data_AF-K6YBZ7-F1
#
_entry.id   AF-K6YBZ7-F1
#
_cell.length_a   1.000
_cell.length_b   1.000
_cell.length_c   1.000
_cell.angle_alpha   90.00
_cell.angle_beta   90.00
_cell.angle_gamma   90.00
#
_symmetry.space_group_name_H-M   'P 1'
#
loop_
_entity.id
_entity.type
_entity.pdbx_description
1 polymer ?
#
loop_
_entity_poly.entity_id
_entity_poly.type
_entity_poly.pdbx_seq_one_letter_code
_entity_poly.pdbx_strand_id
1 'polypeptide(L)'
;MRNILVLALLPALVGVDAQAANNLKLNNESQVSHSNLSQPYDGTWRSLQKMPVPAWFDDGKIGIFIHWGPYSVIGHRKNDRGYAEHTPKMIYEDPDYYYPYLESRWGAHPPEFGYKDIIPEFTAEHWDPDAWAELFEQVGAKYVVMTAEHHDGWANWDSELTPWNAVDKGPKRDLVGDLGKALRKHGLKYAPSYHRERHTGFFAKQKYAVHSEARPDILEEIRRNPEAKMLYGPEFSYNKAFVDDYVARWKEIQEKYQPDMMWLDDFPIYTRDGNNVRAGIAKPEIQYLDDQMRAMITDYMNNGAAQNQAVYVNNKGGNRNWPDGVGNLEKDNLKLKVIGPKWQSCTTFGTSFGYLAAEEALDYPHKKKSVEEVIHEMVEIVSRNGNFLINIGPKADGTIPEWQVERLRSMGEWLSINGEAIYASRYWKVNGQKQGHLAFTVKDKSVFAIALEKPLAPLLIEATKGWTRADVKSVKLLGSSVDVKWQITEQGLTIIPPKDLSHTKYAWTFKIETASQQHVPNVIEHNVERVLKGTKKVDLEGNM
;
A
#
# COMPACT_ATOMS: atom_id res chain seq x y z
N MET A 1 29.14 56.44 3.08
CA MET A 1 29.82 57.53 3.83
C MET A 1 29.69 57.24 5.32
N ARG A 2 30.84 57.14 6.01
CA ARG A 2 31.14 57.47 7.44
C ARG A 2 30.09 57.09 8.52
N ASN A 3 30.38 56.33 9.57
CA ASN A 3 31.54 56.45 10.46
C ASN A 3 31.91 55.15 11.20
N ILE A 4 33.22 55.00 11.37
CA ILE A 4 33.96 54.10 12.27
C ILE A 4 34.12 54.81 13.61
N LEU A 5 34.09 54.09 14.74
CA LEU A 5 34.91 54.45 15.89
C LEU A 5 35.45 53.17 16.58
N VAL A 6 36.77 53.02 16.48
CA VAL A 6 37.60 52.10 17.25
C VAL A 6 38.21 52.93 18.39
N LEU A 7 38.27 52.39 19.61
CA LEU A 7 39.24 52.83 20.61
C LEU A 7 39.78 51.62 21.39
N ALA A 8 41.06 51.67 21.71
CA ALA A 8 41.89 50.54 22.07
C ALA A 8 42.67 50.76 23.38
N LEU A 9 43.04 49.62 24.02
CA LEU A 9 44.27 49.31 24.80
C LEU A 9 44.50 49.83 26.27
N LEU A 10 44.38 48.88 27.24
CA LEU A 10 45.38 48.31 28.22
C LEU A 10 46.17 49.23 29.21
N PRO A 11 46.95 48.73 30.22
CA PRO A 11 47.14 47.38 30.86
C PRO A 11 47.29 47.37 32.43
N ALA A 12 47.44 46.17 33.05
CA ALA A 12 48.23 45.81 34.28
C ALA A 12 47.56 44.66 35.07
N LEU A 13 48.19 43.66 35.72
CA LEU A 13 49.58 43.24 35.95
C LEU A 13 49.57 41.77 36.51
N VAL A 14 50.55 40.96 36.08
CA VAL A 14 51.36 39.95 36.82
C VAL A 14 50.71 38.77 37.57
N GLY A 15 51.22 37.57 37.28
CA GLY A 15 51.32 36.47 38.26
C GLY A 15 51.37 35.07 37.65
N VAL A 16 52.56 34.63 37.23
CA VAL A 16 52.83 33.22 36.92
C VAL A 16 53.01 32.47 38.23
N ASP A 17 52.35 31.33 38.40
CA ASP A 17 52.92 30.27 39.22
C ASP A 17 52.59 28.89 38.65
N ALA A 18 53.65 28.11 38.47
CA ALA A 18 53.66 26.80 37.87
C ALA A 18 53.89 25.77 38.97
N GLN A 19 52.82 25.11 39.45
CA GLN A 19 52.91 23.83 40.16
C GLN A 19 51.52 23.25 40.43
N ALA A 20 51.01 22.46 39.48
CA ALA A 20 50.03 21.40 39.73
C ALA A 20 50.01 20.44 38.52
N ALA A 21 51.17 19.87 38.19
CA ALA A 21 51.22 18.65 37.40
C ALA A 21 50.82 17.47 38.29
N ASN A 22 50.16 16.47 37.70
CA ASN A 22 49.65 15.24 38.29
C ASN A 22 48.34 15.34 39.08
N ASN A 23 47.24 15.52 38.35
CA ASN A 23 46.08 14.61 38.44
C ASN A 23 45.09 14.97 37.35
N LEU A 24 45.09 14.21 36.26
CA LEU A 24 43.98 14.05 35.30
C LEU A 24 44.38 12.96 34.30
N LYS A 25 44.46 11.72 34.81
CA LYS A 25 44.05 10.56 34.01
C LYS A 25 42.53 10.51 34.09
N LEU A 26 41.91 10.20 32.95
CA LEU A 26 40.46 10.11 32.70
C LEU A 26 39.82 11.45 32.34
N ASN A 27 39.81 11.75 31.04
CA ASN A 27 38.54 11.75 30.31
C ASN A 27 38.84 11.52 28.83
N ASN A 28 38.37 10.37 28.35
CA ASN A 28 38.36 9.97 26.96
C ASN A 28 37.65 11.04 26.12
N GLU A 29 38.39 11.68 25.22
CA GLU A 29 37.85 12.01 23.92
C GLU A 29 37.49 10.68 23.24
N SER A 30 36.27 10.20 23.46
CA SER A 30 35.66 9.32 22.48
C SER A 30 35.33 10.20 21.29
N GLN A 31 36.28 10.26 20.35
CA GLN A 31 35.92 10.32 18.94
C GLN A 31 34.81 9.31 18.74
N VAL A 32 33.57 9.80 18.61
CA VAL A 32 32.54 9.01 17.97
C VAL A 32 33.01 8.90 16.54
N SER A 33 33.74 7.83 16.26
CA SER A 33 33.92 7.35 14.91
C SER A 33 32.53 7.34 14.32
N HIS A 34 32.29 8.15 13.28
CA HIS A 34 31.22 7.87 12.34
C HIS A 34 31.50 6.47 11.82
N SER A 35 30.94 5.47 12.52
CA SER A 35 30.93 4.10 12.06
C SER A 35 30.38 4.18 10.65
N ASN A 36 31.16 3.70 9.67
CA ASN A 36 30.68 3.44 8.32
C ASN A 36 29.27 2.86 8.44
N LEU A 37 28.23 3.68 8.21
CA LEU A 37 26.88 3.17 8.04
C LEU A 37 26.99 2.36 6.76
N SER A 38 27.15 1.04 6.93
CA SER A 38 27.31 0.13 5.81
C SER A 38 26.15 0.41 4.87
N GLN A 39 26.41 0.70 3.60
CA GLN A 39 25.39 0.62 2.56
C GLN A 39 25.20 -0.87 2.26
N PRO A 40 24.17 -1.54 2.80
CA PRO A 40 24.00 -2.98 2.59
C PRO A 40 23.71 -3.34 1.12
N TYR A 41 23.26 -2.37 0.32
CA TYR A 41 22.91 -2.58 -1.09
C TYR A 41 23.88 -1.82 -2.01
N ASP A 42 24.41 -2.52 -3.01
CA ASP A 42 25.47 -2.05 -3.92
C ASP A 42 24.93 -1.48 -5.26
N GLY A 43 23.61 -1.33 -5.35
CA GLY A 43 22.93 -0.91 -6.58
C GLY A 43 22.51 -2.06 -7.50
N THR A 44 22.95 -3.30 -7.30
CA THR A 44 22.55 -4.42 -8.16
C THR A 44 21.20 -5.02 -7.73
N TRP A 45 20.42 -5.53 -8.70
CA TRP A 45 19.21 -6.30 -8.40
C TRP A 45 19.49 -7.49 -7.47
N ARG A 46 20.63 -8.17 -7.66
CA ARG A 46 21.07 -9.29 -6.82
C ARG A 46 21.27 -8.88 -5.36
N SER A 47 21.76 -7.67 -5.12
CA SER A 47 21.90 -7.16 -3.76
C SER A 47 20.53 -6.80 -3.17
N LEU A 48 19.66 -6.14 -3.95
CA LEU A 48 18.30 -5.80 -3.52
C LEU A 48 17.43 -7.02 -3.19
N GLN A 49 17.62 -8.16 -3.87
CA GLN A 49 16.92 -9.42 -3.55
C GLN A 49 17.21 -9.96 -2.13
N LYS A 50 18.25 -9.45 -1.45
CA LYS A 50 18.58 -9.82 -0.07
C LYS A 50 17.79 -9.01 0.96
N MET A 51 16.93 -8.08 0.53
CA MET A 51 16.17 -7.24 1.45
C MET A 51 15.29 -8.10 2.37
N PRO A 52 15.34 -7.88 3.69
CA PRO A 52 14.47 -8.62 4.60
C PRO A 52 13.04 -8.09 4.46
N VAL A 53 12.05 -8.97 4.62
CA VAL A 53 10.67 -8.53 4.86
C VAL A 53 10.62 -7.92 6.27
N PRO A 54 10.24 -6.65 6.46
CA PRO A 54 10.20 -6.06 7.80
C PRO A 54 9.16 -6.73 8.69
N ALA A 55 9.46 -6.84 9.99
CA ALA A 55 8.54 -7.43 10.96
C ALA A 55 7.20 -6.69 11.02
N TRP A 56 7.18 -5.36 10.92
CA TRP A 56 5.93 -4.59 10.91
C TRP A 56 5.03 -4.95 9.73
N PHE A 57 5.60 -5.32 8.58
CA PHE A 57 4.86 -5.75 7.41
C PHE A 57 4.45 -7.21 7.53
N ASP A 58 5.39 -8.09 7.87
CA ASP A 58 5.12 -9.52 7.95
C ASP A 58 4.15 -9.84 9.08
N ASP A 59 4.32 -9.26 10.26
CA ASP A 59 3.44 -9.49 11.42
C ASP A 59 2.17 -8.64 11.37
N GLY A 60 2.22 -7.50 10.67
CA GLY A 60 1.13 -6.54 10.66
C GLY A 60 -0.10 -7.00 9.90
N LYS A 61 0.09 -7.78 8.82
CA LYS A 61 -0.93 -8.42 7.94
C LYS A 61 -1.93 -7.50 7.25
N ILE A 62 -2.47 -6.50 7.95
CA ILE A 62 -3.61 -5.69 7.54
C ILE A 62 -3.15 -4.25 7.33
N GLY A 63 -3.44 -3.70 6.16
CA GLY A 63 -3.25 -2.29 5.87
C GLY A 63 -4.48 -1.65 5.22
N ILE A 64 -4.51 -0.32 5.27
CA ILE A 64 -5.51 0.49 4.57
C ILE A 64 -4.86 1.14 3.36
N PHE A 65 -5.51 1.07 2.21
CA PHE A 65 -5.17 1.85 1.03
C PHE A 65 -6.16 3.01 0.90
N ILE A 66 -5.70 4.17 0.44
CA ILE A 66 -6.52 5.35 0.25
C ILE A 66 -6.25 5.89 -1.14
N HIS A 67 -7.26 5.82 -2.02
CA HIS A 67 -7.24 6.53 -3.30
C HIS A 67 -8.10 7.78 -3.19
N TRP A 68 -7.41 8.91 -3.04
CA TRP A 68 -8.05 10.20 -2.80
C TRP A 68 -7.29 11.30 -3.55
N GLY A 69 -8.03 12.14 -4.26
CA GLY A 69 -7.49 13.21 -5.10
C GLY A 69 -8.62 13.90 -5.86
N PRO A 70 -8.33 14.80 -6.81
CA PRO A 70 -9.37 15.58 -7.50
C PRO A 70 -10.35 14.73 -8.31
N TYR A 71 -9.97 13.52 -8.73
CA TYR A 71 -10.91 12.55 -9.29
C TYR A 71 -12.07 12.17 -8.34
N SER A 72 -11.92 12.33 -7.02
CA SER A 72 -13.01 12.19 -6.05
C SER A 72 -14.05 13.30 -6.15
N VAL A 73 -13.74 14.46 -6.74
CA VAL A 73 -14.74 15.49 -7.07
C VAL A 73 -15.64 14.96 -8.17
N ILE A 74 -15.05 14.36 -9.21
CA ILE A 74 -15.80 13.77 -10.32
C ILE A 74 -16.69 12.66 -9.79
N GLY A 75 -16.14 11.72 -9.01
CA GLY A 75 -16.92 10.72 -8.29
C GLY A 75 -17.82 9.85 -9.19
N HIS A 76 -17.51 9.78 -10.49
CA HIS A 76 -18.38 9.23 -11.53
C HIS A 76 -17.59 8.36 -12.49
N ARG A 77 -18.24 7.33 -13.02
CA ARG A 77 -17.68 6.42 -14.03
C ARG A 77 -18.81 5.95 -14.94
N LYS A 78 -18.60 5.94 -16.26
CA LYS A 78 -19.56 5.38 -17.23
C LYS A 78 -20.00 3.96 -16.80
N ASN A 79 -21.32 3.72 -16.83
CA ASN A 79 -21.98 2.49 -16.35
C ASN A 79 -21.94 2.28 -14.83
N ASP A 80 -21.59 3.32 -14.06
CA ASP A 80 -21.54 3.31 -12.60
C ASP A 80 -20.63 2.21 -12.04
N ARG A 81 -19.56 1.86 -12.74
CA ARG A 81 -18.67 0.75 -12.34
C ARG A 81 -17.26 0.89 -12.87
N GLY A 82 -16.32 0.48 -12.02
CA GLY A 82 -14.88 0.45 -12.32
C GLY A 82 -14.16 1.66 -11.75
N TYR A 83 -12.87 1.75 -12.06
CA TYR A 83 -11.93 2.73 -11.51
C TYR A 83 -12.34 4.17 -11.82
N ALA A 84 -12.94 4.85 -10.84
CA ALA A 84 -13.35 6.26 -10.95
C ALA A 84 -12.16 7.22 -10.95
N GLU A 85 -11.04 6.81 -10.36
CA GLU A 85 -9.73 7.48 -10.44
C GLU A 85 -9.15 7.53 -11.86
N HIS A 86 -9.71 6.75 -12.81
CA HIS A 86 -9.40 6.84 -14.24
C HIS A 86 -10.31 7.80 -15.02
N THR A 87 -11.35 8.35 -14.40
CA THR A 87 -12.26 9.25 -15.09
C THR A 87 -11.60 10.51 -15.67
N PRO A 88 -10.55 11.10 -15.06
CA PRO A 88 -9.87 12.25 -15.66
C PRO A 88 -9.36 12.00 -17.08
N LYS A 89 -8.73 10.85 -17.37
CA LYS A 89 -8.34 10.52 -18.76
C LYS A 89 -9.57 10.29 -19.64
N MET A 90 -10.60 9.64 -19.10
CA MET A 90 -11.76 9.19 -19.86
C MET A 90 -12.64 10.31 -20.37
N ILE A 91 -12.64 11.47 -19.69
CA ILE A 91 -13.21 12.72 -20.21
C ILE A 91 -12.74 12.95 -21.67
N TYR A 92 -11.47 12.68 -21.95
CA TYR A 92 -10.84 12.89 -23.25
C TYR A 92 -10.76 11.62 -24.13
N GLU A 93 -10.99 10.42 -23.56
CA GLU A 93 -11.04 9.17 -24.33
C GLU A 93 -12.44 8.88 -24.91
N ASP A 94 -13.50 9.35 -24.25
CA ASP A 94 -14.91 9.07 -24.58
C ASP A 94 -15.76 10.35 -24.48
N PRO A 95 -15.47 11.37 -25.32
CA PRO A 95 -16.12 12.69 -25.24
C PRO A 95 -17.64 12.61 -25.47
N ASP A 96 -18.10 11.69 -26.34
CA ASP A 96 -19.52 11.47 -26.61
C ASP A 96 -20.34 11.18 -25.34
N TYR A 97 -19.71 10.54 -24.35
CA TYR A 97 -20.33 10.28 -23.06
C TYR A 97 -20.03 11.37 -22.03
N TYR A 98 -18.76 11.77 -21.88
CA TYR A 98 -18.37 12.63 -20.77
C TYR A 98 -18.67 14.10 -21.00
N TYR A 99 -18.75 14.60 -22.23
CA TYR A 99 -19.04 16.02 -22.47
C TYR A 99 -20.47 16.38 -22.07
N PRO A 100 -21.52 15.62 -22.45
CA PRO A 100 -22.87 15.88 -21.93
C PRO A 100 -22.97 15.76 -20.41
N TYR A 101 -22.20 14.85 -19.80
CA TYR A 101 -22.13 14.73 -18.35
C TYR A 101 -21.49 15.98 -17.69
N LEU A 102 -20.38 16.48 -18.26
CA LEU A 102 -19.72 17.68 -17.78
C LEU A 102 -20.60 18.92 -17.98
N GLU A 103 -21.27 19.08 -19.12
CA GLU A 103 -22.22 20.17 -19.35
C GLU A 103 -23.37 20.15 -18.35
N SER A 104 -23.92 18.97 -18.07
CA SER A 104 -25.01 18.82 -17.10
C SER A 104 -24.60 19.25 -15.69
N ARG A 105 -23.35 18.97 -15.30
CA ARG A 105 -22.88 19.21 -13.92
C ARG A 105 -22.17 20.55 -13.72
N TRP A 106 -21.36 20.98 -14.67
CA TRP A 106 -20.53 22.19 -14.61
C TRP A 106 -20.92 23.26 -15.63
N GLY A 107 -21.85 22.97 -16.55
CA GLY A 107 -22.29 23.92 -17.58
C GLY A 107 -21.29 24.12 -18.73
N ALA A 108 -20.20 23.35 -18.76
CA ALA A 108 -19.17 23.42 -19.80
C ALA A 108 -18.42 22.08 -19.91
N HIS A 109 -17.72 21.88 -21.03
CA HIS A 109 -16.89 20.71 -21.32
C HIS A 109 -15.58 21.13 -22.02
N PRO A 110 -14.62 20.21 -22.26
CA PRO A 110 -13.38 20.55 -22.95
C PRO A 110 -13.63 21.03 -24.39
N PRO A 111 -12.78 21.93 -24.91
CA PRO A 111 -11.56 22.45 -24.28
C PRO A 111 -11.79 23.70 -23.39
N GLU A 112 -13.01 24.25 -23.32
CA GLU A 112 -13.33 25.39 -22.47
C GLU A 112 -13.24 25.08 -20.97
N PHE A 113 -13.63 23.87 -20.57
CA PHE A 113 -13.64 23.40 -19.18
C PHE A 113 -13.23 21.93 -19.10
N GLY A 114 -12.13 21.62 -18.42
CA GLY A 114 -11.58 20.27 -18.34
C GLY A 114 -11.12 19.88 -16.95
N TYR A 115 -10.30 18.83 -16.87
CA TYR A 115 -9.87 18.28 -15.58
C TYR A 115 -9.20 19.33 -14.68
N LYS A 116 -8.33 20.18 -15.26
CA LYS A 116 -7.67 21.28 -14.57
C LYS A 116 -8.63 22.24 -13.84
N ASP A 117 -9.85 22.41 -14.37
CA ASP A 117 -10.83 23.35 -13.86
C ASP A 117 -11.73 22.73 -12.78
N ILE A 118 -11.73 21.39 -12.66
CA ILE A 118 -12.43 20.64 -11.61
C ILE A 118 -11.59 20.60 -10.32
N ILE A 119 -10.26 20.66 -10.43
CA ILE A 119 -9.32 20.57 -9.30
C ILE A 119 -9.64 21.51 -8.12
N PRO A 120 -10.02 22.79 -8.34
CA PRO A 120 -10.33 23.70 -7.23
C PRO A 120 -11.48 23.25 -6.31
N GLU A 121 -12.35 22.35 -6.75
CA GLU A 121 -13.44 21.78 -5.92
C GLU A 121 -12.93 20.66 -4.98
N PHE A 122 -11.68 20.24 -5.12
CA PHE A 122 -11.05 19.34 -4.17
C PHE A 122 -10.57 20.12 -2.94
N THR A 123 -11.46 20.34 -1.98
CA THR A 123 -11.23 21.24 -0.84
C THR A 123 -10.82 20.54 0.45
N ALA A 124 -11.14 19.25 0.62
CA ALA A 124 -10.92 18.51 1.86
C ALA A 124 -11.47 19.22 3.12
N GLU A 125 -12.57 19.96 2.99
CA GLU A 125 -13.09 20.87 4.03
C GLU A 125 -13.51 20.19 5.34
N HIS A 126 -13.84 18.90 5.29
CA HIS A 126 -14.23 18.08 6.44
C HIS A 126 -13.15 17.06 6.83
N TRP A 127 -11.95 17.19 6.29
CA TRP A 127 -10.88 16.22 6.51
C TRP A 127 -10.18 16.38 7.85
N ASP A 128 -10.28 15.33 8.67
CA ASP A 128 -9.53 15.18 9.92
C ASP A 128 -8.58 13.96 9.83
N PRO A 129 -7.25 14.18 9.69
CA PRO A 129 -6.29 13.09 9.63
C PRO A 129 -6.15 12.32 10.94
N ASP A 130 -6.38 12.95 12.10
CA ASP A 130 -6.36 12.25 13.40
C ASP A 130 -7.57 11.31 13.52
N ALA A 131 -8.76 11.75 13.08
CA ALA A 131 -9.95 10.88 13.05
C ALA A 131 -9.79 9.68 12.11
N TRP A 132 -9.13 9.87 10.96
CA TRP A 132 -8.77 8.76 10.07
C TRP A 132 -7.78 7.81 10.74
N ALA A 133 -6.71 8.33 11.33
CA ALA A 133 -5.70 7.51 12.01
C ALA A 133 -6.30 6.70 13.17
N GLU A 134 -7.15 7.33 13.99
CA GLU A 134 -7.88 6.67 15.07
C GLU A 134 -8.79 5.55 14.53
N LEU A 135 -9.57 5.81 13.47
CA LEU A 135 -10.39 4.77 12.84
C LEU A 135 -9.52 3.60 12.38
N PHE A 136 -8.41 3.85 11.70
CA PHE A 136 -7.54 2.79 11.16
C PHE A 136 -6.87 1.97 12.26
N GLU A 137 -6.46 2.61 13.36
CA GLU A 137 -5.97 1.92 14.55
C GLU A 137 -7.05 1.03 15.17
N GLN A 138 -8.26 1.56 15.38
CA GLN A 138 -9.38 0.84 16.00
C GLN A 138 -9.80 -0.39 15.19
N VAL A 139 -9.74 -0.33 13.85
CA VAL A 139 -10.06 -1.48 12.98
C VAL A 139 -8.91 -2.48 12.85
N GLY A 140 -7.77 -2.21 13.51
CA GLY A 140 -6.64 -3.10 13.61
C GLY A 140 -5.65 -3.01 12.44
N ALA A 141 -5.69 -1.96 11.63
CA ALA A 141 -4.66 -1.76 10.62
C ALA A 141 -3.28 -1.58 11.27
N LYS A 142 -2.21 -1.90 10.52
CA LYS A 142 -0.82 -1.73 10.97
C LYS A 142 -0.01 -0.82 10.07
N TYR A 143 -0.48 -0.60 8.86
CA TYR A 143 0.12 0.32 7.91
C TYR A 143 -0.95 0.94 7.03
N VAL A 144 -0.67 2.14 6.54
CA VAL A 144 -1.56 2.88 5.64
C VAL A 144 -0.77 3.33 4.43
N VAL A 145 -1.35 3.07 3.26
CA VAL A 145 -0.86 3.48 1.96
C VAL A 145 -1.82 4.55 1.44
N MET A 146 -1.33 5.74 1.08
CA MET A 146 -2.17 6.81 0.53
C MET A 146 -1.59 7.30 -0.79
N THR A 147 -2.44 7.49 -1.80
CA THR A 147 -2.06 8.11 -3.08
C THR A 147 -1.42 9.48 -2.84
N ALA A 148 -0.09 9.54 -2.96
CA ALA A 148 0.66 10.78 -2.97
C ALA A 148 0.49 11.47 -4.31
N GLU A 149 0.63 10.70 -5.39
CA GLU A 149 0.27 11.11 -6.74
C GLU A 149 -0.23 9.88 -7.49
N HIS A 150 -1.41 10.02 -8.10
CA HIS A 150 -1.98 9.00 -8.98
C HIS A 150 -1.51 9.24 -10.43
N HIS A 151 -2.13 8.60 -11.42
CA HIS A 151 -1.74 8.75 -12.83
C HIS A 151 -2.07 10.12 -13.46
N ASP A 152 -2.83 10.95 -12.75
CA ASP A 152 -3.44 12.20 -13.24
C ASP A 152 -2.51 13.42 -13.13
N GLY A 153 -1.31 13.26 -12.59
CA GLY A 153 -0.29 14.32 -12.48
C GLY A 153 -0.50 15.26 -11.29
N TRP A 154 -1.44 14.96 -10.41
CA TRP A 154 -1.74 15.72 -9.20
C TRP A 154 -0.93 15.23 -8.00
N ALA A 155 -0.30 16.16 -7.28
CA ALA A 155 0.43 15.89 -6.04
C ALA A 155 -0.40 16.23 -4.79
N ASN A 156 -0.70 15.24 -3.94
CA ASN A 156 -1.39 15.44 -2.66
C ASN A 156 -0.51 16.01 -1.53
N TRP A 157 0.73 16.39 -1.85
CA TRP A 157 1.68 16.94 -0.89
C TRP A 157 2.14 18.34 -1.31
N ASP A 158 2.78 19.07 -0.39
CA ASP A 158 3.40 20.35 -0.70
C ASP A 158 4.63 20.13 -1.60
N SER A 159 4.52 20.30 -2.93
CA SER A 159 5.61 19.97 -3.87
C SER A 159 6.25 21.22 -4.47
N GLU A 160 7.58 21.31 -4.38
CA GLU A 160 8.35 22.38 -5.04
C GLU A 160 8.52 22.14 -6.55
N LEU A 161 8.17 20.94 -7.03
CA LEU A 161 8.40 20.51 -8.41
C LEU A 161 7.18 20.72 -9.32
N THR A 162 6.02 21.03 -8.76
CA THR A 162 4.81 21.34 -9.53
C THR A 162 3.85 22.21 -8.75
N PRO A 163 3.24 23.24 -9.38
CA PRO A 163 2.16 23.99 -8.76
C PRO A 163 0.84 23.19 -8.72
N TRP A 164 0.75 22.05 -9.42
CA TRP A 164 -0.42 21.17 -9.42
C TRP A 164 -0.38 20.24 -8.21
N ASN A 165 -0.50 20.86 -7.03
CA ASN A 165 -0.42 20.19 -5.76
C ASN A 165 -1.49 20.69 -4.76
N ALA A 166 -1.70 19.92 -3.69
CA ALA A 166 -2.73 20.17 -2.69
C ALA A 166 -2.57 21.49 -1.91
N VAL A 167 -1.35 22.01 -1.77
CA VAL A 167 -1.09 23.29 -1.10
C VAL A 167 -1.33 24.46 -2.05
N ASP A 168 -0.83 24.40 -3.28
CA ASP A 168 -0.87 25.52 -4.22
C ASP A 168 -2.22 25.69 -4.89
N LYS A 169 -2.96 24.61 -5.18
CA LYS A 169 -4.20 24.68 -5.98
C LYS A 169 -5.43 24.06 -5.33
N GLY A 170 -5.24 23.12 -4.41
CA GLY A 170 -6.33 22.34 -3.82
C GLY A 170 -6.68 22.82 -2.41
N PRO A 171 -6.73 21.91 -1.40
CA PRO A 171 -7.13 22.20 -0.02
C PRO A 171 -6.31 23.24 0.75
N LYS A 172 -5.21 23.75 0.19
CA LYS A 172 -4.23 24.59 0.88
C LYS A 172 -3.60 23.87 2.07
N ARG A 173 -3.39 22.56 1.91
CA ARG A 173 -2.94 21.66 2.97
C ARG A 173 -2.11 20.51 2.42
N ASP A 174 -1.02 20.19 3.12
CA ASP A 174 -0.17 19.03 2.83
C ASP A 174 -0.84 17.75 3.35
N LEU A 175 -1.60 17.07 2.48
CA LEU A 175 -2.41 15.91 2.88
C LEU A 175 -1.52 14.69 3.21
N VAL A 176 -0.45 14.50 2.46
CA VAL A 176 0.53 13.42 2.69
C VAL A 176 1.26 13.62 4.02
N GLY A 177 1.78 14.83 4.26
CA GLY A 177 2.49 15.14 5.50
C GLY A 177 1.60 15.08 6.74
N ASP A 178 0.40 15.65 6.68
CA ASP A 178 -0.50 15.67 7.84
C ASP A 178 -1.05 14.29 8.20
N LEU A 179 -1.42 13.46 7.21
CA LEU A 179 -1.80 12.08 7.48
C LEU A 179 -0.62 11.29 8.04
N GLY A 180 0.58 11.45 7.47
CA GLY A 180 1.79 10.78 7.94
C GLY A 180 2.16 11.12 9.38
N LYS A 181 1.87 12.34 9.86
CA LYS A 181 2.05 12.74 11.27
C LYS A 181 0.99 12.07 12.16
N ALA A 182 -0.29 12.12 11.78
CA ALA A 182 -1.38 11.52 12.53
C ALA A 182 -1.21 10.00 12.69
N LEU A 183 -0.88 9.29 11.59
CA LEU A 183 -0.65 7.85 11.63
C LEU A 183 0.47 7.44 12.59
N ARG A 184 1.59 8.17 12.58
CA ARG A 184 2.70 7.90 13.50
C ARG A 184 2.35 8.15 14.95
N LYS A 185 1.55 9.19 15.24
CA LYS A 185 0.99 9.44 16.58
C LYS A 185 0.15 8.25 17.08
N HIS A 186 -0.53 7.54 16.18
CA HIS A 186 -1.29 6.32 16.45
C HIS A 186 -0.48 5.01 16.27
N GLY A 187 0.85 5.09 16.14
CA GLY A 187 1.73 3.92 16.03
C GLY A 187 1.58 3.12 14.71
N LEU A 188 0.95 3.71 13.69
CA LEU A 188 0.77 3.10 12.38
C LEU A 188 1.95 3.41 11.46
N LYS A 189 2.28 2.44 10.59
CA LYS A 189 3.26 2.60 9.53
C LYS A 189 2.66 3.36 8.35
N TYR A 190 3.49 4.12 7.62
CA TYR A 190 3.00 5.03 6.59
C TYR A 190 3.75 4.90 5.27
N ALA A 191 2.99 4.91 4.17
CA ALA A 191 3.51 4.86 2.81
C ALA A 191 2.70 5.79 1.87
N PRO A 192 3.31 6.86 1.35
CA PRO A 192 2.82 7.56 0.19
C PRO A 192 2.97 6.65 -1.04
N SER A 193 1.87 6.30 -1.72
CA SER A 193 1.92 5.57 -2.99
C SER A 193 2.11 6.51 -4.17
N TYR A 194 2.90 6.05 -5.14
CA TYR A 194 3.32 6.86 -6.27
C TYR A 194 3.06 6.11 -7.59
N HIS A 195 2.23 6.71 -8.44
CA HIS A 195 1.67 6.07 -9.64
C HIS A 195 1.97 6.85 -10.94
N ARG A 196 3.00 7.69 -10.92
CA ARG A 196 3.32 8.61 -12.03
C ARG A 196 3.85 7.88 -13.27
N GLU A 197 4.26 6.62 -13.15
CA GLU A 197 4.86 5.84 -14.24
C GLU A 197 3.89 5.62 -15.41
N ARG A 198 2.58 5.71 -15.19
CA ARG A 198 1.58 5.69 -16.27
C ARG A 198 1.18 7.08 -16.79
N HIS A 199 1.65 8.16 -16.16
CA HIS A 199 1.21 9.53 -16.42
C HIS A 199 1.46 9.99 -17.87
N THR A 200 2.59 9.61 -18.46
CA THR A 200 2.99 10.02 -19.82
C THR A 200 1.97 9.66 -20.90
N GLY A 201 1.23 8.56 -20.71
CA GLY A 201 0.18 8.11 -21.61
C GLY A 201 -1.24 8.45 -21.16
N PHE A 202 -1.42 9.04 -19.97
CA PHE A 202 -2.73 9.18 -19.34
C PHE A 202 -3.63 10.18 -20.08
N PHE A 203 -3.10 11.33 -20.49
CA PHE A 203 -3.81 12.33 -21.31
C PHE A 203 -3.42 12.30 -22.80
N ALA A 204 -2.75 11.22 -23.23
CA ALA A 204 -2.24 11.07 -24.59
C ALA A 204 -3.17 10.21 -25.48
N LYS A 205 -2.92 10.23 -26.80
CA LYS A 205 -3.64 9.40 -27.78
C LYS A 205 -3.32 7.92 -27.63
N GLN A 206 -2.05 7.59 -27.35
CA GLN A 206 -1.59 6.22 -27.16
C GLN A 206 -1.14 6.01 -25.70
N LYS A 207 -1.71 4.97 -25.08
CA LYS A 207 -1.31 4.49 -23.76
C LYS A 207 -0.11 3.56 -23.89
N TYR A 208 0.78 3.57 -22.89
CA TYR A 208 1.92 2.66 -22.78
C TYR A 208 2.87 2.69 -24.00
N ALA A 209 3.09 3.88 -24.57
CA ALA A 209 4.08 4.14 -25.63
C ALA A 209 5.22 4.99 -25.07
N VAL A 210 6.45 4.77 -25.54
CA VAL A 210 7.63 5.57 -25.12
C VAL A 210 7.45 7.01 -25.53
N HIS A 211 6.91 7.24 -26.73
CA HIS A 211 6.56 8.55 -27.28
C HIS A 211 5.08 8.52 -27.66
N SER A 212 4.30 9.44 -27.11
CA SER A 212 2.89 9.61 -27.42
C SER A 212 2.62 11.07 -27.77
N GLU A 213 1.42 11.33 -28.28
CA GLU A 213 0.95 12.67 -28.58
C GLU A 213 -0.21 13.03 -27.68
N ALA A 214 -0.26 14.27 -27.20
CA ALA A 214 -1.41 14.82 -26.51
C ALA A 214 -2.69 14.69 -27.36
N ARG A 215 -3.83 14.56 -26.70
CA ARG A 215 -5.14 14.68 -27.36
C ARG A 215 -5.40 16.13 -27.80
N PRO A 216 -6.19 16.37 -28.87
CA PRO A 216 -6.44 17.73 -29.37
C PRO A 216 -6.98 18.69 -28.30
N ASP A 217 -7.94 18.25 -27.49
CA ASP A 217 -8.52 19.10 -26.44
C ASP A 217 -7.52 19.39 -25.31
N ILE A 218 -6.61 18.45 -25.01
CA ILE A 218 -5.52 18.69 -24.06
C ILE A 218 -4.55 19.77 -24.59
N LEU A 219 -4.21 19.73 -25.89
CA LEU A 219 -3.37 20.77 -26.50
C LEU A 219 -4.05 22.14 -26.46
N GLU A 220 -5.35 22.19 -26.72
CA GLU A 220 -6.11 23.44 -26.69
C GLU A 220 -6.27 23.96 -25.26
N GLU A 221 -6.49 23.10 -24.28
CA GLU A 221 -6.48 23.47 -22.86
C GLU A 221 -5.13 24.01 -22.41
N ILE A 222 -4.02 23.41 -22.82
CA ILE A 222 -2.67 23.94 -22.57
C ILE A 222 -2.47 25.28 -23.27
N ARG A 223 -2.98 25.46 -24.49
CA ARG A 223 -2.90 26.75 -25.20
C ARG A 223 -3.65 27.84 -24.45
N ARG A 224 -4.79 27.51 -23.84
CA ARG A 224 -5.63 28.43 -23.05
C ARG A 224 -5.08 28.70 -21.66
N ASN A 225 -4.50 27.68 -21.02
CA ASN A 225 -3.85 27.74 -19.72
C ASN A 225 -2.48 27.04 -19.79
N PRO A 226 -1.40 27.77 -20.13
CA PRO A 226 -0.06 27.19 -20.29
C PRO A 226 0.47 26.46 -19.06
N GLU A 227 0.04 26.83 -17.85
CA GLU A 227 0.44 26.17 -16.60
C GLU A 227 -0.06 24.72 -16.53
N ALA A 228 -1.21 24.42 -17.16
CA ALA A 228 -1.79 23.07 -17.20
C ALA A 228 -0.91 22.05 -17.92
N LYS A 229 0.11 22.50 -18.66
CA LYS A 229 1.12 21.61 -19.25
C LYS A 229 1.81 20.74 -18.20
N MET A 230 2.06 21.27 -16.99
CA MET A 230 2.68 20.51 -15.90
C MET A 230 1.74 19.48 -15.27
N LEU A 231 0.42 19.73 -15.31
CA LEU A 231 -0.60 18.77 -14.87
C LEU A 231 -0.71 17.61 -15.85
N TYR A 232 -0.82 17.91 -17.15
CA TYR A 232 -1.13 16.89 -18.16
C TYR A 232 0.06 16.05 -18.61
N GLY A 233 1.27 16.46 -18.25
CA GLY A 233 2.51 15.82 -18.69
C GLY A 233 3.12 16.61 -19.86
N PRO A 234 4.26 17.28 -19.68
CA PRO A 234 4.73 18.29 -20.63
C PRO A 234 5.16 17.74 -22.00
N GLU A 235 5.58 16.47 -22.05
CA GLU A 235 6.22 15.88 -23.23
C GLU A 235 5.63 14.53 -23.66
N PHE A 236 4.61 14.02 -22.94
CA PHE A 236 3.89 12.78 -23.25
C PHE A 236 4.81 11.59 -23.64
N SER A 237 5.98 11.52 -23.01
CA SER A 237 7.03 10.55 -23.32
C SER A 237 7.84 10.17 -22.08
N TYR A 238 8.48 9.00 -22.14
CA TYR A 238 9.38 8.49 -21.10
C TYR A 238 10.81 9.00 -21.25
N ASN A 239 11.00 10.18 -21.84
CA ASN A 239 12.33 10.71 -22.07
C ASN A 239 13.06 11.01 -20.75
N LYS A 240 14.33 11.39 -20.87
CA LYS A 240 15.19 11.65 -19.71
C LYS A 240 14.58 12.67 -18.74
N ALA A 241 13.96 13.75 -19.24
CA ALA A 241 13.37 14.79 -18.39
C ALA A 241 12.21 14.25 -17.54
N PHE A 242 11.34 13.42 -18.12
CA PHE A 242 10.28 12.75 -17.37
C PHE A 242 10.85 11.81 -16.29
N VAL A 243 11.84 10.98 -16.64
CA VAL A 243 12.44 10.04 -15.69
C VAL A 243 13.18 10.77 -14.56
N ASP A 244 13.89 11.86 -14.87
CA ASP A 244 14.56 12.69 -13.87
C ASP A 244 13.55 13.36 -12.92
N ASP A 245 12.45 13.92 -13.44
CA ASP A 245 11.33 14.48 -12.64
C ASP A 245 10.68 13.41 -11.76
N TYR A 246 10.46 12.20 -12.30
CA TYR A 246 9.90 11.08 -11.56
C TYR A 246 10.74 10.76 -10.31
N VAL A 247 12.06 10.63 -10.48
CA VAL A 247 13.01 10.34 -9.39
C VAL A 247 13.11 11.51 -8.41
N ALA A 248 13.12 12.76 -8.91
CA ALA A 248 13.19 13.95 -8.07
C ALA A 248 11.97 14.08 -7.14
N ARG A 249 10.77 13.81 -7.65
CA ARG A 249 9.54 13.81 -6.85
C ARG A 249 9.53 12.71 -5.79
N TRP A 250 9.98 11.49 -6.15
CA TRP A 250 10.13 10.45 -5.14
C TRP A 250 11.14 10.86 -4.06
N LYS A 251 12.26 11.49 -4.45
CA LYS A 251 13.25 11.98 -3.49
C LYS A 251 12.66 13.04 -2.57
N GLU A 252 11.86 13.96 -3.08
CA GLU A 252 11.12 14.94 -2.28
C GLU A 252 10.19 14.26 -1.27
N ILE A 253 9.40 13.25 -1.68
CA ILE A 253 8.56 12.46 -0.79
C ILE A 253 9.39 11.77 0.30
N GLN A 254 10.50 11.14 -0.07
CA GLN A 254 11.38 10.43 0.85
C GLN A 254 11.97 11.38 1.90
N GLU A 255 12.45 12.55 1.49
CA GLU A 255 13.07 13.55 2.37
C GLU A 255 12.07 14.22 3.29
N LYS A 256 10.90 14.61 2.77
CA LYS A 256 9.85 15.28 3.55
C LYS A 256 9.19 14.32 4.55
N TYR A 257 8.97 13.05 4.17
CA TYR A 257 8.05 12.18 4.89
C TYR A 257 8.65 10.90 5.45
N GLN A 258 9.88 10.50 5.13
CA GLN A 258 10.53 9.28 5.64
C GLN A 258 9.60 8.03 5.66
N PRO A 259 9.06 7.63 4.50
CA PRO A 259 8.04 6.59 4.45
C PRO A 259 8.59 5.22 4.87
N ASP A 260 7.74 4.38 5.46
CA ASP A 260 8.09 3.00 5.84
C ASP A 260 8.05 2.03 4.64
N MET A 261 7.36 2.42 3.56
CA MET A 261 7.33 1.65 2.32
C MET A 261 7.35 2.56 1.09
N MET A 262 8.14 2.18 0.08
CA MET A 262 8.02 2.67 -1.29
C MET A 262 6.98 1.84 -2.02
N TRP A 263 5.79 2.41 -2.19
CA TRP A 263 4.71 1.77 -2.92
C TRP A 263 4.62 2.38 -4.31
N LEU A 264 4.93 1.60 -5.34
CA LEU A 264 4.85 2.00 -6.74
C LEU A 264 3.78 1.19 -7.46
N ASP A 265 3.04 1.80 -8.39
CA ASP A 265 2.09 1.07 -9.22
C ASP A 265 2.83 0.18 -10.25
N ASP A 266 2.12 -0.45 -11.18
CA ASP A 266 2.74 -1.28 -12.20
C ASP A 266 3.36 -0.44 -13.34
N PHE A 267 4.32 -1.05 -14.05
CA PHE A 267 5.05 -0.42 -15.15
C PHE A 267 4.75 -1.14 -16.47
N PRO A 268 3.56 -0.97 -17.09
CA PRO A 268 3.19 -1.72 -18.28
C PRO A 268 4.15 -1.50 -19.42
N ILE A 269 4.75 -0.30 -19.50
CA ILE A 269 5.73 0.08 -20.52
C ILE A 269 6.91 -0.90 -20.61
N TYR A 270 7.25 -1.62 -19.53
CA TYR A 270 8.31 -2.64 -19.54
C TYR A 270 8.01 -3.85 -20.45
N THR A 271 6.75 -4.03 -20.84
CA THR A 271 6.31 -5.13 -21.71
C THR A 271 5.46 -4.66 -22.90
N ARG A 272 5.42 -3.34 -23.14
CA ARG A 272 4.65 -2.70 -24.20
C ARG A 272 5.59 -1.89 -25.10
N ASP A 273 5.07 -1.49 -26.25
CA ASP A 273 5.82 -0.68 -27.23
C ASP A 273 7.17 -1.28 -27.61
N GLY A 274 7.19 -2.60 -27.83
CA GLY A 274 8.38 -3.36 -28.22
C GLY A 274 9.35 -3.68 -27.08
N ASN A 275 9.07 -3.28 -25.85
CA ASN A 275 9.89 -3.60 -24.68
C ASN A 275 9.58 -5.00 -24.13
N ASN A 276 10.60 -5.62 -23.55
CA ASN A 276 10.59 -6.75 -22.65
C ASN A 276 11.82 -6.65 -21.74
N VAL A 277 11.78 -5.73 -20.77
CA VAL A 277 12.95 -5.31 -19.99
C VAL A 277 13.58 -6.48 -19.24
N ARG A 278 12.76 -7.40 -18.70
CA ARG A 278 13.26 -8.59 -17.98
C ARG A 278 13.91 -9.63 -18.92
N ALA A 279 13.64 -9.57 -20.22
CA ALA A 279 14.36 -10.34 -21.24
C ALA A 279 15.53 -9.56 -21.88
N GLY A 280 15.89 -8.38 -21.35
CA GLY A 280 16.99 -7.55 -21.87
C GLY A 280 16.64 -6.80 -23.15
N ILE A 281 15.35 -6.67 -23.50
CA ILE A 281 14.88 -5.91 -24.65
C ILE A 281 14.24 -4.62 -24.13
N ALA A 282 14.91 -3.49 -24.28
CA ALA A 282 14.36 -2.20 -23.86
C ALA A 282 14.80 -1.11 -24.83
N LYS A 283 13.88 -0.20 -25.16
CA LYS A 283 14.23 1.08 -25.78
C LYS A 283 15.12 1.89 -24.83
N PRO A 284 16.03 2.74 -25.32
CA PRO A 284 16.99 3.47 -24.48
C PRO A 284 16.34 4.24 -23.31
N GLU A 285 15.20 4.87 -23.56
CA GLU A 285 14.42 5.62 -22.56
C GLU A 285 13.91 4.70 -21.43
N ILE A 286 13.47 3.49 -21.80
CA ILE A 286 12.94 2.50 -20.85
C ILE A 286 14.05 1.77 -20.11
N GLN A 287 15.21 1.58 -20.76
CA GLN A 287 16.41 1.12 -20.06
C GLN A 287 16.86 2.16 -19.01
N TYR A 288 16.87 3.45 -19.37
CA TYR A 288 17.17 4.52 -18.44
C TYR A 288 16.18 4.55 -17.26
N LEU A 289 14.87 4.41 -17.52
CA LEU A 289 13.86 4.28 -16.47
C LEU A 289 14.16 3.11 -15.53
N ASP A 290 14.41 1.91 -16.04
CA ASP A 290 14.69 0.73 -15.20
C ASP A 290 15.96 0.91 -14.34
N ASP A 291 17.01 1.52 -14.91
CA ASP A 291 18.23 1.84 -14.18
C ASP A 291 17.99 2.87 -13.07
N GLN A 292 17.17 3.89 -13.33
CA GLN A 292 16.79 4.87 -12.32
C GLN A 292 15.89 4.27 -11.23
N MET A 293 14.95 3.39 -11.57
CA MET A 293 14.12 2.69 -10.57
C MET A 293 14.97 1.81 -9.64
N ARG A 294 15.95 1.09 -10.21
CA ARG A 294 16.94 0.32 -9.44
C ARG A 294 17.75 1.20 -8.49
N ALA A 295 18.22 2.35 -8.98
CA ALA A 295 18.98 3.31 -8.18
C ALA A 295 18.11 3.92 -7.06
N MET A 296 16.87 4.28 -7.36
CA MET A 296 15.89 4.84 -6.42
C MET A 296 15.57 3.87 -5.29
N ILE A 297 15.31 2.59 -5.62
CA ILE A 297 15.12 1.53 -4.61
C ILE A 297 16.39 1.35 -3.77
N THR A 298 17.57 1.39 -4.38
CA THR A 298 18.85 1.27 -3.65
C THR A 298 19.06 2.42 -2.68
N ASP A 299 18.85 3.67 -3.11
CA ASP A 299 18.94 4.85 -2.25
C ASP A 299 17.98 4.73 -1.07
N TYR A 300 16.71 4.40 -1.33
CA TYR A 300 15.69 4.26 -0.30
C TYR A 300 16.04 3.18 0.74
N MET A 301 16.47 2.00 0.28
CA MET A 301 16.82 0.90 1.18
C MET A 301 18.09 1.19 2.00
N ASN A 302 19.10 1.83 1.41
CA ASN A 302 20.31 2.25 2.11
C ASN A 302 20.02 3.41 3.08
N ASN A 303 19.13 4.33 2.71
CA ASN A 303 18.68 5.42 3.57
C ASN A 303 17.94 4.88 4.80
N GLY A 304 17.02 3.93 4.62
CA GLY A 304 16.37 3.25 5.74
C GLY A 304 17.38 2.56 6.67
N ALA A 305 18.36 1.84 6.11
CA ALA A 305 19.43 1.22 6.90
C ALA A 305 20.25 2.25 7.69
N ALA A 306 20.61 3.38 7.08
CA ALA A 306 21.35 4.47 7.73
C ALA A 306 20.56 5.12 8.88
N GLN A 307 19.22 5.13 8.79
CA GLN A 307 18.32 5.66 9.80
C GLN A 307 17.83 4.61 10.81
N ASN A 308 18.30 3.36 10.71
CA ASN A 308 17.75 2.23 11.47
C ASN A 308 16.23 2.08 11.31
N GLN A 309 15.70 2.41 10.13
CA GLN A 309 14.31 2.26 9.74
C GLN A 309 14.16 1.01 8.86
N ALA A 310 13.33 0.07 9.29
CA ALA A 310 13.01 -1.12 8.51
C ALA A 310 12.03 -0.77 7.37
N VAL A 311 12.56 -0.35 6.22
CA VAL A 311 11.78 0.04 5.04
C VAL A 311 11.50 -1.14 4.10
N TYR A 312 10.49 -1.02 3.23
CA TYR A 312 10.14 -2.05 2.24
C TYR A 312 9.66 -1.49 0.89
N VAL A 313 9.52 -2.35 -0.11
CA VAL A 313 9.06 -1.97 -1.46
C VAL A 313 8.09 -3.03 -1.99
N ASN A 314 7.08 -2.65 -2.78
CA ASN A 314 6.26 -3.62 -3.53
C ASN A 314 6.85 -3.95 -4.92
N ASN A 315 6.39 -5.06 -5.48
CA ASN A 315 6.67 -5.48 -6.84
C ASN A 315 5.34 -5.84 -7.51
N LYS A 316 4.69 -4.80 -8.02
CA LYS A 316 3.34 -4.87 -8.57
C LYS A 316 3.34 -5.43 -10.00
N GLY A 317 2.21 -5.99 -10.39
CA GLY A 317 1.90 -6.30 -11.79
C GLY A 317 2.09 -7.77 -12.17
N GLY A 318 1.42 -8.16 -13.25
CA GLY A 318 1.46 -9.53 -13.78
C GLY A 318 2.83 -9.93 -14.36
N ASN A 319 3.54 -8.97 -14.96
CA ASN A 319 4.86 -9.17 -15.58
C ASN A 319 6.04 -8.80 -14.67
N ARG A 320 5.77 -8.43 -13.41
CA ARG A 320 6.71 -7.90 -12.41
C ARG A 320 7.42 -6.62 -12.84
N ASN A 321 7.37 -5.61 -11.98
CA ASN A 321 8.18 -4.40 -12.18
C ASN A 321 9.67 -4.75 -12.05
N TRP A 322 10.04 -5.49 -11.00
CA TRP A 322 11.44 -5.82 -10.66
C TRP A 322 11.67 -7.34 -10.66
N PRO A 323 12.92 -7.84 -10.68
CA PRO A 323 13.19 -9.27 -10.51
C PRO A 323 12.55 -9.88 -9.26
N ASP A 324 12.19 -11.16 -9.31
CA ASP A 324 11.61 -11.87 -8.17
C ASP A 324 12.51 -11.77 -6.93
N GLY A 325 11.91 -11.60 -5.75
CA GLY A 325 12.64 -11.43 -4.48
C GLY A 325 13.01 -9.98 -4.15
N VAL A 326 12.84 -9.04 -5.08
CA VAL A 326 12.82 -7.61 -4.76
C VAL A 326 11.39 -7.24 -4.34
N GLY A 327 11.21 -6.86 -3.08
CA GLY A 327 9.92 -6.46 -2.52
C GLY A 327 8.90 -7.60 -2.39
N ASN A 328 7.64 -7.25 -2.05
CA ASN A 328 6.54 -8.22 -2.04
C ASN A 328 5.88 -8.33 -3.41
N LEU A 329 5.44 -9.54 -3.77
CA LEU A 329 4.54 -9.73 -4.90
C LEU A 329 3.23 -8.97 -4.65
N GLU A 330 2.75 -8.21 -5.64
CA GLU A 330 1.48 -7.50 -5.52
C GLU A 330 0.69 -7.41 -6.84
N LYS A 331 -0.63 -7.39 -6.74
CA LYS A 331 -1.55 -7.10 -7.84
C LYS A 331 -2.94 -6.75 -7.29
N ASP A 332 -3.70 -5.96 -8.03
CA ASP A 332 -5.10 -5.66 -7.70
C ASP A 332 -5.92 -6.95 -7.59
N ASN A 333 -6.63 -7.09 -6.48
CA ASN A 333 -7.47 -8.22 -6.15
C ASN A 333 -6.74 -9.57 -6.32
N LEU A 334 -5.44 -9.62 -6.01
CA LEU A 334 -4.64 -10.83 -6.08
C LEU A 334 -5.20 -11.88 -5.12
N LYS A 335 -5.42 -13.10 -5.61
CA LYS A 335 -5.90 -14.25 -4.84
C LYS A 335 -5.10 -15.50 -5.21
N LEU A 336 -4.02 -15.77 -4.48
CA LEU A 336 -3.24 -16.99 -4.70
C LEU A 336 -4.03 -18.22 -4.27
N LYS A 337 -3.84 -19.34 -4.98
CA LYS A 337 -4.41 -20.65 -4.59
C LYS A 337 -3.45 -21.50 -3.75
N VAL A 338 -2.18 -21.10 -3.73
CA VAL A 338 -1.06 -21.78 -3.07
C VAL A 338 -0.49 -20.90 -1.95
N ILE A 339 0.35 -21.47 -1.10
CA ILE A 339 1.20 -20.69 -0.20
C ILE A 339 2.35 -20.13 -1.04
N GLY A 340 2.33 -18.82 -1.29
CA GLY A 340 3.31 -18.15 -2.15
C GLY A 340 4.49 -17.52 -1.40
N PRO A 341 5.44 -16.89 -2.12
CA PRO A 341 6.39 -15.96 -1.50
C PRO A 341 5.62 -14.81 -0.82
N LYS A 342 6.30 -13.97 -0.04
CA LYS A 342 5.61 -12.84 0.60
C LYS A 342 4.91 -11.98 -0.46
N TRP A 343 3.62 -11.74 -0.24
CA TRP A 343 2.78 -11.03 -1.19
C TRP A 343 1.73 -10.16 -0.49
N GLN A 344 1.07 -9.31 -1.26
CA GLN A 344 -0.02 -8.47 -0.80
C GLN A 344 -1.14 -8.44 -1.85
N SER A 345 -2.38 -8.40 -1.38
CA SER A 345 -3.54 -8.09 -2.22
C SER A 345 -4.02 -6.67 -1.90
N CYS A 346 -3.92 -5.76 -2.86
CA CYS A 346 -4.63 -4.49 -2.82
C CYS A 346 -6.03 -4.68 -3.39
N THR A 347 -7.07 -4.45 -2.60
CA THR A 347 -8.46 -4.75 -2.99
C THR A 347 -9.43 -3.67 -2.54
N THR A 348 -10.63 -3.65 -3.10
CA THR A 348 -11.67 -2.64 -2.90
C THR A 348 -12.89 -3.23 -2.18
N PHE A 349 -13.70 -2.42 -1.50
CA PHE A 349 -15.02 -2.90 -1.06
C PHE A 349 -16.03 -2.98 -2.22
N GLY A 350 -15.95 -2.05 -3.15
CA GLY A 350 -16.78 -1.99 -4.35
C GLY A 350 -16.02 -2.37 -5.61
N THR A 351 -16.29 -1.63 -6.67
CA THR A 351 -15.74 -1.76 -8.01
C THR A 351 -14.65 -0.73 -8.35
N SER A 352 -14.52 0.32 -7.53
CA SER A 352 -13.56 1.41 -7.71
C SER A 352 -12.56 1.50 -6.55
N PHE A 353 -11.35 2.02 -6.80
CA PHE A 353 -10.44 2.44 -5.74
C PHE A 353 -10.76 3.88 -5.32
N GLY A 354 -10.85 4.82 -6.26
CA GLY A 354 -11.31 6.19 -6.00
C GLY A 354 -12.80 6.23 -5.66
N TYR A 355 -13.26 7.32 -5.07
CA TYR A 355 -14.67 7.52 -4.76
C TYR A 355 -15.56 7.39 -6.01
N LEU A 356 -16.60 6.56 -5.91
CA LEU A 356 -17.63 6.39 -6.93
C LEU A 356 -19.00 6.58 -6.27
N ALA A 357 -19.66 7.70 -6.55
CA ALA A 357 -20.90 8.12 -5.88
C ALA A 357 -22.02 7.08 -6.02
N ALA A 358 -22.09 6.40 -7.17
CA ALA A 358 -23.09 5.35 -7.40
C ALA A 358 -23.01 4.19 -6.40
N GLU A 359 -21.83 3.90 -5.83
CA GLU A 359 -21.66 2.82 -4.84
C GLU A 359 -22.35 3.13 -3.50
N GLU A 360 -22.67 4.39 -3.20
CA GLU A 360 -23.44 4.76 -2.01
C GLU A 360 -24.92 4.38 -2.11
N ALA A 361 -25.45 4.16 -3.31
CA ALA A 361 -26.83 3.76 -3.51
C ALA A 361 -27.11 2.39 -2.86
N LEU A 362 -28.28 2.26 -2.22
CA LEU A 362 -28.74 1.01 -1.62
C LEU A 362 -29.03 -0.06 -2.69
N ASP A 363 -29.55 0.36 -3.83
CA ASP A 363 -29.91 -0.44 -5.00
C ASP A 363 -28.83 -0.44 -6.10
N TYR A 364 -27.58 -0.13 -5.72
CA TYR A 364 -26.44 -0.18 -6.63
C TYR A 364 -26.39 -1.52 -7.39
N PRO A 365 -26.45 -1.51 -8.74
CA PRO A 365 -26.70 -2.73 -9.53
C PRO A 365 -25.48 -3.65 -9.65
N HIS A 366 -24.31 -3.21 -9.18
CA HIS A 366 -23.08 -4.01 -9.18
C HIS A 366 -22.72 -4.49 -7.78
N LYS A 367 -21.86 -5.50 -7.70
CA LYS A 367 -21.53 -6.17 -6.43
C LYS A 367 -20.60 -5.32 -5.56
N LYS A 368 -21.06 -4.97 -4.35
CA LYS A 368 -20.23 -4.58 -3.20
C LYS A 368 -19.93 -5.83 -2.37
N LYS A 369 -18.69 -5.96 -1.87
CA LYS A 369 -18.34 -7.03 -0.93
C LYS A 369 -19.19 -6.88 0.33
N SER A 370 -19.73 -7.98 0.83
CA SER A 370 -20.32 -8.01 2.18
C SER A 370 -19.23 -8.01 3.25
N VAL A 371 -19.59 -7.74 4.51
CA VAL A 371 -18.66 -7.90 5.65
C VAL A 371 -18.08 -9.31 5.71
N GLU A 372 -18.90 -10.32 5.45
CA GLU A 372 -18.49 -11.72 5.39
C GLU A 372 -17.42 -11.97 4.33
N GLU A 373 -17.62 -11.47 3.11
CA GLU A 373 -16.67 -11.63 2.02
C GLU A 373 -15.34 -10.92 2.28
N VAL A 374 -15.37 -9.76 2.95
CA VAL A 374 -14.16 -9.03 3.36
C VAL A 374 -13.36 -9.86 4.36
N ILE A 375 -14.01 -10.38 5.41
CA ILE A 375 -13.35 -11.19 6.44
C ILE A 375 -12.80 -12.49 5.83
N HIS A 376 -13.58 -13.17 4.99
CA HIS A 376 -13.14 -14.40 4.33
C HIS A 376 -11.93 -14.15 3.44
N GLU A 377 -11.96 -13.10 2.63
CA GLU A 377 -10.85 -12.72 1.76
C GLU A 377 -9.58 -12.41 2.56
N MET A 378 -9.70 -11.65 3.65
CA MET A 378 -8.58 -11.37 4.56
C MET A 378 -7.96 -12.65 5.13
N VAL A 379 -8.79 -13.55 5.67
CA VAL A 379 -8.33 -14.83 6.25
C VAL A 379 -7.63 -15.69 5.20
N GLU A 380 -8.22 -15.78 4.01
CA GLU A 380 -7.70 -16.51 2.87
C GLU A 380 -6.35 -15.97 2.35
N ILE A 381 -6.14 -14.67 2.42
CA ILE A 381 -4.87 -14.04 2.04
C ILE A 381 -3.79 -14.36 3.08
N VAL A 382 -4.11 -14.20 4.37
CA VAL A 382 -3.16 -14.43 5.47
C VAL A 382 -2.75 -15.90 5.55
N SER A 383 -3.67 -16.84 5.35
CA SER A 383 -3.37 -18.28 5.35
C SER A 383 -2.42 -18.72 4.22
N ARG A 384 -2.24 -17.86 3.20
CA ARG A 384 -1.42 -18.11 2.02
C ARG A 384 -0.15 -17.25 1.97
N ASN A 385 0.31 -16.78 3.13
CA ASN A 385 1.51 -15.94 3.29
C ASN A 385 1.35 -14.49 2.79
N GLY A 386 0.11 -14.02 2.64
CA GLY A 386 -0.18 -12.68 2.12
C GLY A 386 -0.45 -11.64 3.20
N ASN A 387 -0.46 -10.38 2.78
CA ASN A 387 -1.04 -9.25 3.50
C ASN A 387 -2.29 -8.73 2.78
N PHE A 388 -3.27 -8.30 3.55
CA PHE A 388 -4.54 -7.73 3.09
C PHE A 388 -4.46 -6.21 3.13
N LEU A 389 -4.43 -5.57 1.97
CA LEU A 389 -4.46 -4.11 1.83
C LEU A 389 -5.83 -3.69 1.29
N ILE A 390 -6.72 -3.28 2.18
CA ILE A 390 -8.10 -2.91 1.84
C ILE A 390 -8.21 -1.42 1.55
N ASN A 391 -8.78 -1.07 0.40
CA ASN A 391 -8.91 0.30 -0.04
C ASN A 391 -10.19 0.98 0.43
N ILE A 392 -10.06 2.24 0.80
CA ILE A 392 -11.16 3.21 0.87
C ILE A 392 -11.04 4.28 -0.22
N GLY A 393 -12.19 4.79 -0.66
CA GLY A 393 -12.31 5.89 -1.62
C GLY A 393 -13.05 7.07 -1.00
N PRO A 394 -12.35 8.00 -0.32
CA PRO A 394 -12.96 9.15 0.34
C PRO A 394 -13.52 10.18 -0.65
N LYS A 395 -14.55 10.90 -0.22
CA LYS A 395 -15.18 12.02 -0.96
C LYS A 395 -14.22 13.21 -1.04
N ALA A 396 -14.46 14.13 -1.96
CA ALA A 396 -13.62 15.31 -2.14
C ALA A 396 -13.47 16.21 -0.89
N ASP A 397 -14.47 16.20 -0.01
CA ASP A 397 -14.46 16.94 1.26
C ASP A 397 -13.65 16.25 2.38
N GLY A 398 -13.14 15.03 2.15
CA GLY A 398 -12.37 14.26 3.12
C GLY A 398 -13.17 13.33 4.02
N THR A 399 -14.49 13.23 3.84
CA THR A 399 -15.30 12.22 4.52
C THR A 399 -15.17 10.85 3.84
N ILE A 400 -15.18 9.78 4.65
CA ILE A 400 -15.22 8.40 4.15
C ILE A 400 -16.69 7.99 4.00
N PRO A 401 -17.11 7.37 2.88
CA PRO A 401 -18.48 6.88 2.74
C PRO A 401 -18.87 5.92 3.89
N GLU A 402 -20.02 6.16 4.52
CA GLU A 402 -20.44 5.44 5.74
C GLU A 402 -20.48 3.93 5.56
N TRP A 403 -20.88 3.45 4.37
CA TRP A 403 -20.91 2.01 4.07
C TRP A 403 -19.53 1.36 4.03
N GLN A 404 -18.45 2.13 3.78
CA GLN A 404 -17.07 1.65 3.89
C GLN A 404 -16.62 1.65 5.35
N VAL A 405 -16.99 2.68 6.13
CA VAL A 405 -16.74 2.75 7.58
C VAL A 405 -17.39 1.58 8.32
N GLU A 406 -18.65 1.27 8.00
CA GLU A 406 -19.41 0.12 8.53
C GLU A 406 -18.67 -1.21 8.31
N ARG A 407 -18.13 -1.43 7.11
CA ARG A 407 -17.36 -2.64 6.78
C ARG A 407 -16.03 -2.70 7.51
N LEU A 408 -15.30 -1.57 7.58
CA LEU A 408 -14.05 -1.48 8.31
C LEU A 408 -14.25 -1.75 9.80
N ARG A 409 -15.26 -1.13 10.42
CA ARG A 409 -15.60 -1.37 11.83
C ARG A 409 -16.00 -2.82 12.08
N SER A 410 -16.84 -3.40 11.23
CA SER A 410 -17.24 -4.81 11.37
C SER A 410 -16.05 -5.78 11.23
N MET A 411 -15.10 -5.48 10.35
CA MET A 411 -13.83 -6.22 10.26
C MET A 411 -13.01 -6.05 11.54
N GLY A 412 -12.90 -4.84 12.06
CA GLY A 412 -12.23 -4.52 13.33
C GLY A 412 -12.82 -5.26 14.53
N GLU A 413 -14.15 -5.31 14.63
CA GLU A 413 -14.88 -6.08 15.65
C GLU A 413 -14.50 -7.57 15.60
N TRP A 414 -14.44 -8.15 14.39
CA TRP A 414 -14.01 -9.54 14.23
C TRP A 414 -12.54 -9.74 14.63
N LEU A 415 -11.66 -8.82 14.25
CA LEU A 415 -10.22 -8.84 14.59
C LEU A 415 -9.97 -8.66 16.09
N SER A 416 -10.82 -7.92 16.81
CA SER A 416 -10.70 -7.78 18.26
C SER A 416 -10.82 -9.11 19.00
N ILE A 417 -11.57 -10.07 18.44
CA ILE A 417 -11.77 -11.41 18.98
C ILE A 417 -10.75 -12.40 18.39
N ASN A 418 -10.57 -12.37 17.06
CA ASN A 418 -9.86 -13.41 16.31
C ASN A 418 -8.43 -12.99 15.89
N GLY A 419 -8.00 -11.77 16.21
CA GLY A 419 -6.73 -11.19 15.76
C GLY A 419 -5.49 -11.98 16.17
N GLU A 420 -5.57 -12.80 17.22
CA GLU A 420 -4.49 -13.72 17.62
C GLU A 420 -4.11 -14.69 16.47
N ALA A 421 -5.08 -15.11 15.67
CA ALA A 421 -4.85 -15.99 14.52
C ALA A 421 -4.33 -15.26 13.28
N ILE A 422 -4.35 -13.93 13.27
CA ILE A 422 -3.97 -13.09 12.14
C ILE A 422 -2.60 -12.45 12.41
N TYR A 423 -2.50 -11.59 13.43
CA TYR A 423 -1.30 -10.81 13.68
C TYR A 423 -0.14 -11.66 14.19
N ALA A 424 1.03 -11.43 13.60
CA ALA A 424 2.24 -12.22 13.80
C ALA A 424 2.10 -13.73 13.51
N SER A 425 0.99 -14.16 12.89
CA SER A 425 0.85 -15.54 12.46
C SER A 425 1.69 -15.80 11.21
N ARG A 426 1.85 -17.08 10.86
CA ARG A 426 2.43 -17.54 9.60
C ARG A 426 1.49 -18.58 8.97
N TYR A 427 1.77 -18.93 7.73
CA TYR A 427 1.09 -20.04 7.07
C TYR A 427 1.45 -21.37 7.74
N TRP A 428 0.50 -22.30 7.76
CA TRP A 428 0.76 -23.69 8.13
C TRP A 428 1.26 -24.48 6.91
N LYS A 429 1.47 -25.79 7.06
CA LYS A 429 1.82 -26.69 5.94
C LYS A 429 0.70 -26.84 4.89
N VAL A 430 -0.53 -26.46 5.24
CA VAL A 430 -1.69 -26.35 4.34
C VAL A 430 -2.39 -25.02 4.60
N ASN A 431 -2.93 -24.37 3.56
CA ASN A 431 -3.61 -23.08 3.70
C ASN A 431 -5.10 -23.19 4.06
N GLY A 432 -5.73 -24.33 3.73
CA GLY A 432 -7.15 -24.55 3.98
C GLY A 432 -7.61 -25.95 3.60
N GLN A 433 -8.88 -26.23 3.86
CA GLN A 433 -9.55 -27.50 3.62
C GLN A 433 -10.99 -27.25 3.19
N LYS A 434 -11.48 -28.01 2.19
CA LYS A 434 -12.87 -27.89 1.70
C LYS A 434 -13.89 -28.32 2.75
N GLN A 435 -13.68 -29.48 3.36
CA GLN A 435 -14.57 -29.96 4.41
C GLN A 435 -14.52 -29.00 5.61
N GLY A 436 -15.69 -28.50 6.02
CA GLY A 436 -15.81 -27.52 7.10
C GLY A 436 -15.38 -26.09 6.73
N HIS A 437 -15.04 -25.85 5.46
CA HIS A 437 -14.60 -24.56 4.92
C HIS A 437 -13.56 -23.88 5.83
N LEU A 438 -12.43 -24.55 6.01
CA LEU A 438 -11.39 -24.14 6.95
C LEU A 438 -10.24 -23.41 6.25
N ALA A 439 -9.73 -22.36 6.89
CA ALA A 439 -8.42 -21.79 6.63
C ALA A 439 -7.51 -21.98 7.84
N PHE A 440 -6.19 -22.00 7.62
CA PHE A 440 -5.22 -22.25 8.69
C PHE A 440 -4.12 -21.20 8.78
N THR A 441 -3.80 -20.84 10.01
CA THR A 441 -2.58 -20.09 10.35
C THR A 441 -1.91 -20.75 11.55
N VAL A 442 -0.66 -20.37 11.80
CA VAL A 442 0.11 -20.84 12.96
C VAL A 442 0.82 -19.68 13.64
N LYS A 443 0.93 -19.76 14.96
CA LYS A 443 1.72 -18.82 15.76
C LYS A 443 2.25 -19.57 16.97
N ASP A 444 3.54 -19.40 17.25
CA ASP A 444 4.22 -20.13 18.33
C ASP A 444 3.93 -21.64 18.24
N LYS A 445 3.40 -22.23 19.31
CA LYS A 445 2.97 -23.62 19.39
C LYS A 445 1.45 -23.77 19.20
N SER A 446 0.83 -22.96 18.36
CA SER A 446 -0.60 -23.02 18.08
C SER A 446 -0.89 -23.13 16.59
N VAL A 447 -1.86 -23.98 16.24
CA VAL A 447 -2.55 -23.97 14.94
C VAL A 447 -3.90 -23.30 15.16
N PHE A 448 -4.26 -22.38 14.29
CA PHE A 448 -5.59 -21.80 14.26
C PHE A 448 -6.35 -22.39 13.08
N ALA A 449 -7.46 -23.06 13.36
CA ALA A 449 -8.43 -23.50 12.36
C ALA A 449 -9.57 -22.49 12.32
N ILE A 450 -9.66 -21.72 11.24
CA ILE A 450 -10.64 -20.66 11.05
C ILE A 450 -11.75 -21.20 10.13
N ALA A 451 -12.92 -21.47 10.70
CA ALA A 451 -14.10 -21.88 9.94
C ALA A 451 -14.76 -20.66 9.31
N LEU A 452 -14.84 -20.64 7.99
CA LEU A 452 -15.47 -19.57 7.19
C LEU A 452 -16.99 -19.76 7.05
N GLU A 453 -17.51 -20.87 7.54
CA GLU A 453 -18.95 -21.12 7.65
C GLU A 453 -19.30 -21.47 9.09
N LYS A 454 -20.56 -21.24 9.46
CA LYS A 454 -21.03 -21.50 10.83
C LYS A 454 -20.85 -22.98 11.16
N PRO A 455 -19.99 -23.35 12.13
CA PRO A 455 -19.64 -24.75 12.36
C PRO A 455 -20.74 -25.45 13.17
N LEU A 456 -21.70 -26.05 12.47
CA LEU A 456 -22.84 -26.77 13.07
C LEU A 456 -22.59 -28.28 13.25
N ALA A 457 -21.52 -28.80 12.65
CA ALA A 457 -21.17 -30.22 12.67
C ALA A 457 -19.70 -30.40 13.10
N PRO A 458 -19.29 -31.60 13.54
CA PRO A 458 -17.89 -31.89 13.85
C PRO A 458 -16.95 -31.54 12.70
N LEU A 459 -15.84 -30.87 13.03
CA LEU A 459 -14.81 -30.43 12.10
C LEU A 459 -13.60 -31.36 12.20
N LEU A 460 -13.40 -32.20 11.18
CA LEU A 460 -12.17 -32.98 11.04
C LEU A 460 -11.08 -32.10 10.42
N ILE A 461 -9.87 -32.11 10.99
CA ILE A 461 -8.69 -31.45 10.42
C ILE A 461 -7.78 -32.51 9.83
N GLU A 462 -7.92 -32.81 8.54
CA GLU A 462 -7.25 -33.93 7.87
C GLU A 462 -5.71 -33.81 7.92
N ALA A 463 -5.18 -32.58 7.88
CA ALA A 463 -3.75 -32.32 7.92
C ALA A 463 -3.09 -32.66 9.27
N THR A 464 -3.87 -33.02 10.29
CA THR A 464 -3.39 -33.56 11.57
C THR A 464 -3.39 -35.10 11.60
N LYS A 465 -3.68 -35.78 10.49
CA LYS A 465 -3.53 -37.25 10.40
C LYS A 465 -2.14 -37.68 10.88
N GLY A 466 -2.12 -38.67 11.76
CA GLY A 466 -0.91 -39.18 12.42
C GLY A 466 -0.51 -38.44 13.71
N TRP A 467 -1.20 -37.35 14.06
CA TRP A 467 -1.08 -36.78 15.41
C TRP A 467 -1.66 -37.74 16.45
N THR A 468 -1.10 -37.66 17.64
CA THR A 468 -1.52 -38.39 18.83
C THR A 468 -2.05 -37.43 19.89
N ARG A 469 -2.55 -37.97 21.01
CA ARG A 469 -2.96 -37.14 22.15
C ARG A 469 -1.80 -36.32 22.73
N ALA A 470 -0.55 -36.75 22.57
CA ALA A 470 0.61 -36.02 23.06
C ALA A 470 0.90 -34.74 22.25
N ASP A 471 0.45 -34.67 21.00
CA ASP A 471 0.69 -33.53 20.10
C ASP A 471 -0.23 -32.35 20.38
N VAL A 472 -1.43 -32.60 20.94
CA VAL A 472 -2.46 -31.59 21.23
C VAL A 472 -2.66 -31.43 22.73
N LYS A 473 -2.43 -30.21 23.23
CA LYS A 473 -2.60 -29.85 24.63
C LYS A 473 -4.02 -29.41 24.95
N SER A 474 -4.56 -28.51 24.12
CA SER A 474 -5.92 -28.00 24.29
C SER A 474 -6.50 -27.51 22.96
N VAL A 475 -7.83 -27.41 22.91
CA VAL A 475 -8.57 -26.74 21.83
C VAL A 475 -9.52 -25.75 22.46
N LYS A 476 -9.54 -24.51 21.97
CA LYS A 476 -10.40 -23.42 22.45
C LYS A 476 -11.02 -22.67 21.29
N LEU A 477 -12.23 -22.15 21.47
CA LEU A 477 -12.84 -21.19 20.55
C LEU A 477 -12.47 -19.78 21.01
N LEU A 478 -11.86 -18.97 20.14
CA LEU A 478 -11.50 -17.60 20.50
C LEU A 478 -12.75 -16.76 20.81
N GLY A 479 -12.64 -15.90 21.82
CA GLY A 479 -13.77 -15.10 22.35
C GLY A 479 -14.80 -15.89 23.14
N SER A 480 -14.56 -17.17 23.43
CA SER A 480 -15.45 -18.01 24.24
C SER A 480 -14.73 -18.59 25.46
N SER A 481 -15.45 -18.67 26.57
CA SER A 481 -15.04 -19.43 27.76
C SER A 481 -15.60 -20.86 27.77
N VAL A 482 -16.35 -21.27 26.74
CA VAL A 482 -16.99 -22.58 26.68
C VAL A 482 -15.95 -23.66 26.33
N ASP A 483 -15.99 -24.76 27.06
CA ASP A 483 -15.15 -25.93 26.78
C ASP A 483 -15.45 -26.52 25.40
N VAL A 484 -14.42 -26.59 24.56
CA VAL A 484 -14.50 -27.23 23.25
C VAL A 484 -14.15 -28.70 23.39
N LYS A 485 -15.09 -29.59 23.01
CA LYS A 485 -14.82 -31.03 22.96
C LYS A 485 -14.05 -31.38 21.70
N TRP A 486 -13.10 -32.30 21.80
CA TRP A 486 -12.31 -32.75 20.67
C TRP A 486 -11.75 -34.16 20.90
N GLN A 487 -11.44 -34.85 19.82
CA GLN A 487 -10.88 -36.20 19.83
C GLN A 487 -9.84 -36.35 18.72
N ILE A 488 -8.80 -37.14 18.97
CA ILE A 488 -7.85 -37.57 17.95
C ILE A 488 -8.32 -38.93 17.43
N THR A 489 -8.49 -39.04 16.11
CA THR A 489 -8.78 -40.30 15.42
C THR A 489 -7.67 -40.62 14.42
N GLU A 490 -7.72 -41.80 13.80
CA GLU A 490 -6.78 -42.18 12.74
C GLU A 490 -6.81 -41.24 11.52
N GLN A 491 -7.91 -40.49 11.34
CA GLN A 491 -8.10 -39.52 10.26
C GLN A 491 -7.60 -38.12 10.65
N GLY A 492 -7.39 -37.85 11.95
CA GLY A 492 -6.91 -36.57 12.48
C GLY A 492 -7.69 -36.08 13.70
N LEU A 493 -7.43 -34.84 14.10
CA LEU A 493 -8.14 -34.11 15.14
C LEU A 493 -9.55 -33.77 14.65
N THR A 494 -10.56 -34.25 15.38
CA THR A 494 -11.95 -33.84 15.22
C THR A 494 -12.34 -32.89 16.35
N ILE A 495 -12.77 -31.68 16.00
CA ILE A 495 -13.32 -30.69 16.92
C ILE A 495 -14.85 -30.81 16.88
N ILE A 496 -15.49 -30.84 18.05
CA ILE A 496 -16.94 -30.77 18.18
C ILE A 496 -17.29 -29.34 18.57
N PRO A 497 -17.85 -28.53 17.65
CA PRO A 497 -18.17 -27.14 17.95
C PRO A 497 -19.14 -27.03 19.13
N PRO A 498 -18.91 -26.11 20.08
CA PRO A 498 -19.87 -25.85 21.14
C PRO A 498 -21.18 -25.28 20.56
N LYS A 499 -22.30 -25.45 21.28
CA LYS A 499 -23.58 -24.85 20.86
C LYS A 499 -23.53 -23.32 20.86
N ASP A 500 -22.84 -22.76 21.86
CA ASP A 500 -22.54 -21.35 21.93
C ASP A 500 -21.21 -21.08 21.21
N LEU A 501 -21.30 -20.42 20.06
CA LEU A 501 -20.19 -20.15 19.16
C LEU A 501 -19.55 -18.77 19.40
N SER A 502 -19.70 -18.21 20.60
CA SER A 502 -19.27 -16.86 20.97
C SER A 502 -20.03 -15.76 20.21
N HIS A 503 -19.71 -14.51 20.52
CA HIS A 503 -20.25 -13.34 19.82
C HIS A 503 -19.60 -13.11 18.44
N THR A 504 -18.64 -13.94 18.02
CA THR A 504 -18.02 -13.83 16.69
C THR A 504 -19.03 -14.15 15.59
N LYS A 505 -18.97 -13.36 14.51
CA LYS A 505 -19.80 -13.52 13.30
C LYS A 505 -18.90 -13.81 12.11
N TYR A 506 -19.47 -14.33 11.03
CA TYR A 506 -18.83 -14.51 9.71
C TYR A 506 -17.71 -15.56 9.64
N ALA A 507 -16.85 -15.68 10.65
CA ALA A 507 -15.87 -16.74 10.78
C ALA A 507 -15.55 -17.05 12.26
N TRP A 508 -15.21 -18.32 12.55
CA TRP A 508 -14.99 -18.85 13.89
C TRP A 508 -13.61 -19.50 14.03
N THR A 509 -12.82 -19.02 14.99
CA THR A 509 -11.43 -19.46 15.14
C THR A 509 -11.24 -20.44 16.29
N PHE A 510 -10.83 -21.67 15.98
CA PHE A 510 -10.41 -22.65 16.96
C PHE A 510 -8.88 -22.62 17.11
N LYS A 511 -8.40 -22.25 18.30
CA LYS A 511 -6.99 -22.32 18.68
C LYS A 511 -6.68 -23.72 19.20
N ILE A 512 -5.71 -24.38 18.57
CA ILE A 512 -5.24 -25.71 18.91
C ILE A 512 -3.83 -25.55 19.45
N GLU A 513 -3.68 -25.63 20.78
CA GLU A 513 -2.38 -25.57 21.43
C GLU A 513 -1.67 -26.92 21.25
N THR A 514 -0.45 -26.88 20.74
CA THR A 514 0.34 -28.05 20.34
C THR A 514 1.60 -28.21 21.20
N ALA A 515 2.21 -29.40 21.17
CA ALA A 515 3.45 -29.68 21.91
C ALA A 515 4.68 -28.96 21.33
N SER A 516 4.72 -28.79 20.01
CA SER A 516 5.81 -28.20 19.24
C SER A 516 5.31 -27.11 18.28
N GLN A 517 6.22 -26.24 17.82
CA GLN A 517 5.88 -25.27 16.79
C GLN A 517 5.48 -25.98 15.48
N GLN A 518 4.55 -25.36 14.74
CA GLN A 518 3.95 -25.96 13.56
C GLN A 518 4.28 -25.22 12.25
N HIS A 519 4.93 -24.06 12.34
CA HIS A 519 5.40 -23.35 11.16
C HIS A 519 6.65 -24.04 10.60
N VAL A 520 6.58 -24.48 9.34
CA VAL A 520 7.71 -25.06 8.61
C VAL A 520 7.83 -24.31 7.27
N PRO A 521 8.95 -23.62 7.00
CA PRO A 521 9.07 -22.76 5.81
C PRO A 521 9.07 -23.46 4.45
N ASN A 522 9.09 -24.80 4.40
CA ASN A 522 9.38 -25.59 3.20
C ASN A 522 8.20 -25.80 2.23
N VAL A 523 7.07 -25.12 2.43
CA VAL A 523 5.85 -25.29 1.61
C VAL A 523 5.58 -24.12 0.65
N ILE A 524 6.47 -23.13 0.58
CA ILE A 524 6.32 -22.01 -0.36
C ILE A 524 6.48 -22.51 -1.80
N GLU A 525 5.51 -22.20 -2.65
CA GLU A 525 5.63 -22.32 -4.09
C GLU A 525 6.33 -21.08 -4.64
N HIS A 526 7.54 -21.26 -5.18
CA HIS A 526 8.35 -20.18 -5.74
C HIS A 526 8.19 -20.06 -7.27
N ASN A 527 7.61 -21.05 -7.94
CA ASN A 527 7.39 -20.98 -9.38
C ASN A 527 6.26 -19.99 -9.71
N VAL A 528 6.61 -18.87 -10.35
CA VAL A 528 5.69 -17.77 -10.65
C VAL A 528 4.47 -18.22 -11.45
N GLU A 529 4.64 -19.08 -12.46
CA GLU A 529 3.53 -19.57 -13.27
C GLU A 529 2.50 -20.33 -12.43
N ARG A 530 2.97 -21.15 -11.48
CA ARG A 530 2.11 -21.87 -10.54
C ARG A 530 1.50 -20.96 -9.48
N VAL A 531 2.28 -20.03 -8.94
CA VAL A 531 1.79 -19.02 -7.97
C VAL A 531 0.61 -18.25 -8.55
N LEU A 532 0.74 -17.79 -9.79
CA LEU A 532 -0.28 -16.98 -10.46
C LEU A 532 -1.36 -17.81 -11.16
N LYS A 533 -1.24 -19.15 -11.18
CA LYS A 533 -2.16 -20.03 -11.90
C LYS A 533 -3.58 -19.92 -11.35
N GLY A 534 -4.53 -19.57 -12.22
CA GLY A 534 -5.94 -19.48 -11.86
C GLY A 534 -6.29 -18.29 -10.98
N THR A 535 -5.37 -17.32 -10.83
CA THR A 535 -5.71 -15.97 -10.42
C THR A 535 -6.56 -15.32 -11.53
N LYS A 536 -7.52 -14.45 -11.16
CA LYS A 536 -8.33 -13.75 -12.17
C LYS A 536 -7.41 -12.88 -13.04
N LYS A 537 -7.64 -12.91 -14.35
CA LYS A 537 -7.04 -11.93 -15.26
C LYS A 537 -7.77 -10.59 -15.10
N VAL A 538 -7.45 -9.88 -14.03
CA VAL A 538 -7.75 -8.44 -13.98
C VAL A 538 -6.83 -7.78 -15.01
N ASP A 539 -7.41 -7.09 -15.99
CA ASP A 539 -6.64 -6.28 -16.92
C ASP A 539 -6.17 -4.98 -16.26
N LEU A 540 -5.29 -4.24 -16.94
CA LEU A 540 -4.71 -2.99 -16.41
C LEU A 540 -5.75 -1.86 -16.22
N GLU A 541 -6.97 -2.07 -16.68
CA GLU A 541 -8.10 -1.13 -16.57
C GLU A 541 -9.11 -1.59 -15.50
N GLY A 542 -8.78 -2.63 -14.72
CA GLY A 542 -9.63 -3.14 -13.64
C GLY A 542 -10.79 -4.02 -14.10
N ASN A 543 -10.85 -4.41 -15.37
CA ASN A 543 -11.90 -5.32 -15.85
C ASN A 543 -11.60 -6.74 -15.37
N MET A 544 -12.59 -7.39 -14.75
CA MET A 544 -12.52 -8.75 -14.23
C MET A 544 -13.00 -9.80 -15.22
#